data_AF-A0A3D4A6R1-F1
#
_entry.id   AF-A0A3D4A6R1-F1
#
_cell.length_a   1.000
_cell.length_b   1.000
_cell.length_c   1.000
_cell.angle_alpha   90.00
_cell.angle_beta   90.00
_cell.angle_gamma   90.00
#
_symmetry.space_group_name_H-M   'P 1'
#
loop_
_entity.id
_entity.type
_entity.pdbx_description
1 polymer ?
#
loop_
_entity_poly.entity_id
_entity_poly.type
_entity_poly.pdbx_seq_one_letter_code
_entity_poly.pdbx_strand_id
1 'polypeptide(L)'
;MTHLFRLATILFALCILTTAYGNSLNAAELFPGINANDWAWWRGPNLNGHAPATAKPPTKWNSDSNIKWKTPIVGRGHSTPTIVGDRIYLSTTVEEKGTRHVIAIDRANGKQLWSTEVYQGKLDHNHPKNSYASPSIACDG
;
A
#
# COMPACT_ATOMS: atom_id res chain seq x y z
N MET A 1 -25.41 -14.99 -45.55
CA MET A 1 -24.95 -15.79 -44.39
C MET A 1 -23.44 -16.05 -44.36
N THR A 2 -22.63 -15.40 -45.21
CA THR A 2 -21.16 -15.58 -45.28
C THR A 2 -20.35 -14.46 -44.61
N HIS A 3 -20.96 -13.29 -44.34
CA HIS A 3 -20.30 -12.16 -43.68
C HIS A 3 -20.27 -12.28 -42.14
N LEU A 4 -21.26 -12.93 -41.52
CA LEU A 4 -21.26 -13.15 -40.05
C LEU A 4 -20.18 -14.12 -39.60
N PHE A 5 -19.81 -15.11 -40.42
CA PHE A 5 -18.74 -16.06 -40.09
C PHE A 5 -17.34 -15.40 -40.11
N ARG A 6 -17.10 -14.41 -40.99
CA ARG A 6 -15.81 -13.71 -41.04
C ARG A 6 -15.59 -12.75 -39.87
N LEU A 7 -16.65 -12.14 -39.31
CA LEU A 7 -16.53 -11.30 -38.11
C LEU A 7 -16.26 -12.14 -36.84
N ALA A 8 -16.89 -13.31 -36.71
CA ALA A 8 -16.69 -14.18 -35.54
C ALA A 8 -15.26 -14.72 -35.46
N THR A 9 -14.61 -15.02 -36.59
CA THR A 9 -13.21 -15.49 -36.63
C THR A 9 -12.22 -14.38 -36.26
N ILE A 10 -12.50 -13.12 -36.62
CA ILE A 10 -11.65 -11.97 -36.29
C ILE A 10 -11.75 -11.62 -34.79
N LEU A 11 -12.96 -11.71 -34.21
CA LEU A 11 -13.17 -11.50 -32.76
C LEU A 11 -12.54 -12.62 -31.89
N PHE A 12 -12.54 -13.87 -32.35
CA PHE A 12 -11.85 -14.95 -31.65
C PHE A 12 -10.32 -14.82 -31.74
N ALA A 13 -9.78 -14.35 -32.86
CA ALA A 13 -8.35 -14.09 -33.00
C ALA A 13 -7.87 -12.93 -32.10
N LEU A 14 -8.69 -11.89 -31.88
CA LEU A 14 -8.36 -10.80 -30.96
C LEU A 14 -8.37 -11.23 -29.48
N CYS A 15 -9.21 -12.18 -29.08
CA CYS A 15 -9.20 -12.75 -27.73
C CYS A 15 -7.99 -13.66 -27.45
N ILE A 16 -7.36 -14.21 -28.50
CA ILE A 16 -6.13 -15.03 -28.37
C ILE A 16 -4.87 -14.14 -28.42
N LEU A 17 -4.95 -12.93 -28.98
CA LEU A 17 -3.85 -11.97 -28.93
C LEU A 17 -3.73 -11.23 -27.59
N THR A 18 -4.80 -11.13 -26.79
CA THR A 18 -4.69 -10.60 -25.41
C THR A 18 -4.20 -11.63 -24.40
N THR A 19 -4.37 -12.93 -24.66
CA THR A 19 -3.75 -13.98 -23.82
C THR A 19 -2.25 -14.16 -24.10
N ALA A 20 -1.76 -13.70 -25.26
CA ALA A 20 -0.33 -13.71 -25.60
C ALA A 20 0.45 -12.49 -25.08
N TYR A 21 -0.24 -11.44 -24.62
CA TYR A 21 0.33 -10.35 -23.80
C TYR A 21 0.05 -10.55 -22.32
N GLY A 22 -0.15 -11.80 -21.89
CA GLY A 22 0.12 -12.16 -20.52
C GLY A 22 1.61 -12.03 -20.27
N ASN A 23 2.09 -10.82 -19.94
CA ASN A 23 3.28 -10.71 -19.11
C ASN A 23 2.92 -11.50 -17.85
N SER A 24 3.35 -12.76 -17.78
CA SER A 24 3.29 -13.54 -16.56
C SER A 24 4.17 -12.78 -15.59
N LEU A 25 3.55 -11.93 -14.77
CA LEU A 25 4.24 -11.25 -13.70
C LEU A 25 4.93 -12.35 -12.89
N ASN A 26 6.25 -12.29 -12.85
CA ASN A 26 7.00 -13.30 -12.12
C ASN A 26 6.51 -13.26 -10.65
N ALA A 27 6.43 -14.38 -9.94
CA ALA A 27 6.03 -14.32 -8.53
C ALA A 27 6.95 -13.41 -7.71
N ALA A 28 8.22 -13.28 -8.13
CA ALA A 28 9.18 -12.31 -7.63
C ALA A 28 8.86 -10.84 -7.98
N GLU A 29 8.08 -10.57 -9.02
CA GLU A 29 7.52 -9.25 -9.32
C GLU A 29 6.25 -8.96 -8.49
N LEU A 30 5.55 -10.00 -8.03
CA LEU A 30 4.35 -9.86 -7.18
C LEU A 30 4.71 -9.50 -5.73
N PHE A 31 5.87 -9.94 -5.25
CA PHE A 31 6.40 -9.62 -3.93
C PHE A 31 7.80 -9.02 -4.10
N PRO A 32 7.92 -7.67 -4.25
CA PRO A 32 9.23 -7.05 -4.26
C PRO A 32 9.94 -7.40 -2.96
N GLY A 33 11.02 -8.16 -3.05
CA GLY A 33 11.84 -8.48 -1.89
C GLY A 33 12.26 -7.20 -1.16
N ILE A 34 12.37 -7.29 0.16
CA ILE A 34 12.75 -6.15 0.99
C ILE A 34 14.14 -5.69 0.60
N ASN A 35 14.25 -4.42 0.21
CA ASN A 35 15.52 -3.81 -0.12
C ASN A 35 16.23 -3.31 1.14
N ALA A 36 17.55 -3.16 1.10
CA ALA A 36 18.35 -2.67 2.24
C ALA A 36 17.93 -1.26 2.74
N ASN A 37 17.24 -0.48 1.89
CA ASN A 37 16.76 0.87 2.21
C ASN A 37 15.27 0.91 2.58
N ASP A 38 14.60 -0.24 2.58
CA ASP A 38 13.20 -0.33 2.99
C ASP A 38 13.07 -0.24 4.52
N TRP A 39 11.90 0.21 4.96
CA TRP A 39 11.54 0.37 6.36
C TRP A 39 10.37 -0.56 6.66
N ALA A 40 10.62 -1.87 6.54
CA ALA A 40 9.58 -2.89 6.52
C ALA A 40 8.89 -3.13 7.88
N TRP A 41 9.42 -2.60 8.98
CA TRP A 41 8.90 -2.78 10.34
C TRP A 41 9.20 -1.58 11.23
N TRP A 42 8.61 -1.58 12.42
CA TRP A 42 8.89 -0.57 13.45
C TRP A 42 10.40 -0.52 13.74
N ARG A 43 10.95 0.70 13.83
CA ARG A 43 12.38 1.00 14.01
C ARG A 43 13.33 0.69 12.83
N GLY A 44 12.80 0.36 11.65
CA GLY A 44 13.56 0.40 10.41
C GLY A 44 14.53 -0.75 10.22
N PRO A 45 15.34 -0.74 9.15
CA PRO A 45 16.07 -1.91 8.68
C PRO A 45 17.05 -2.48 9.72
N ASN A 46 17.58 -1.62 10.59
CA ASN A 46 18.52 -1.99 11.66
C ASN A 46 17.87 -2.10 13.06
N LEU A 47 16.53 -2.05 13.14
CA LEU A 47 15.75 -2.17 14.40
C LEU A 47 16.10 -1.14 15.49
N ASN A 48 16.74 -0.03 15.11
CA ASN A 48 17.27 0.97 16.04
C ASN A 48 16.55 2.34 15.94
N GLY A 49 15.68 2.55 14.96
CA GLY A 49 14.95 3.81 14.78
C GLY A 49 15.78 4.93 14.16
N HIS A 50 16.96 4.62 13.61
CA HIS A 50 17.83 5.61 12.97
C HIS A 50 17.76 5.53 11.45
N ALA A 51 17.57 6.68 10.81
CA ALA A 51 17.80 6.81 9.38
C ALA A 51 19.31 6.71 9.07
N PRO A 52 19.69 6.30 7.84
CA PRO A 52 21.09 6.30 7.42
C PRO A 52 21.71 7.70 7.55
N ALA A 53 23.01 7.76 7.89
CA ALA A 53 23.73 9.04 8.00
C ALA A 53 23.77 9.86 6.69
N THR A 54 23.54 9.19 5.55
CA THR A 54 23.44 9.81 4.22
C THR A 54 22.08 10.43 3.93
N ALA A 55 21.06 10.22 4.78
CA ALA A 55 19.74 10.79 4.59
C ALA A 55 19.76 12.32 4.71
N LYS A 56 19.03 13.00 3.83
CA LYS A 56 18.94 14.47 3.77
C LYS A 56 17.48 14.94 3.91
N PRO A 57 16.84 14.76 5.08
CA PRO A 57 15.47 15.24 5.27
C PRO A 57 15.42 16.77 5.25
N PRO A 58 14.31 17.37 4.80
CA PRO A 58 14.13 18.82 4.90
C PRO A 58 14.14 19.26 6.38
N THR A 59 14.91 20.28 6.72
CA THR A 59 15.04 20.82 8.10
C THR A 59 14.11 22.00 8.37
N LYS A 60 13.41 22.49 7.34
CA LYS A 60 12.37 23.51 7.43
C LYS A 60 11.15 22.99 6.70
N TRP A 61 9.97 23.06 7.28
CA TRP A 61 8.72 22.66 6.62
C TRP A 61 7.55 23.39 7.28
N ASN A 62 6.45 23.52 6.54
CA ASN A 62 5.16 23.97 7.08
C ASN A 62 4.02 23.27 6.32
N SER A 63 2.78 23.72 6.51
CA SER A 63 1.62 23.17 5.81
C SER A 63 1.75 23.15 4.28
N ASP A 64 2.55 24.06 3.70
CA ASP A 64 2.54 24.37 2.28
C ASP A 64 3.93 24.29 1.62
N SER A 65 4.98 23.99 2.38
CA SER A 65 6.37 23.93 1.91
C SER A 65 7.06 22.63 2.34
N ASN A 66 7.92 22.12 1.45
CA ASN A 66 8.63 20.84 1.63
C ASN A 66 7.71 19.62 1.86
N ILE A 67 6.46 19.71 1.39
CA ILE A 67 5.50 18.61 1.31
C ILE A 67 5.46 18.08 -0.12
N LYS A 68 5.76 16.80 -0.32
CA LYS A 68 5.66 16.16 -1.66
C LYS A 68 4.21 15.93 -2.09
N TRP A 69 3.38 15.44 -1.17
CA TRP A 69 1.97 15.17 -1.38
C TRP A 69 1.26 15.03 -0.03
N LYS A 70 -0.07 15.10 -0.06
CA LYS A 70 -0.97 14.75 1.05
C LYS A 70 -2.08 13.89 0.50
N THR A 71 -2.50 12.88 1.26
CA THR A 71 -3.66 12.06 0.93
C THR A 71 -4.59 11.94 2.12
N PRO A 72 -5.92 12.04 1.93
CA PRO A 72 -6.85 11.64 2.96
C PRO A 72 -6.68 10.14 3.24
N ILE A 73 -6.78 9.78 4.52
CA ILE A 73 -6.74 8.39 4.99
C ILE A 73 -8.12 8.04 5.54
N VAL A 74 -8.66 6.91 5.12
CA VAL A 74 -9.96 6.44 5.60
C VAL A 74 -9.82 5.90 7.02
N GLY A 75 -10.72 6.34 7.90
CA GLY A 75 -10.72 5.95 9.31
C GLY A 75 -9.63 6.64 10.13
N ARG A 76 -9.30 6.05 11.26
CA ARG A 76 -8.31 6.55 12.21
C ARG A 76 -7.25 5.49 12.50
N GLY A 77 -6.01 5.89 12.69
CA GLY A 77 -4.92 5.02 13.09
C GLY A 77 -3.74 5.80 13.66
N HIS A 78 -3.03 5.20 14.59
CA HIS A 78 -1.81 5.74 15.20
C HIS A 78 -0.57 4.89 14.86
N SER A 79 -0.70 3.91 13.96
CA SER A 79 0.44 3.11 13.49
C SER A 79 1.51 3.99 12.85
N THR A 80 2.78 3.61 13.02
CA THR A 80 3.89 4.16 12.24
C THR A 80 3.81 3.60 10.81
N PRO A 81 4.02 4.41 9.76
CA PRO A 81 4.11 3.91 8.38
C PRO A 81 5.31 2.98 8.20
N THR A 82 5.12 1.91 7.43
CA THR A 82 6.22 1.09 6.91
C THR A 82 6.34 1.25 5.41
N ILE A 83 7.54 1.04 4.88
CA ILE A 83 7.89 1.31 3.49
C ILE A 83 8.55 0.06 2.92
N VAL A 84 8.01 -0.46 1.82
CA VAL A 84 8.63 -1.56 1.04
C VAL A 84 8.55 -1.18 -0.44
N GLY A 85 9.69 -0.98 -1.06
CA GLY A 85 9.81 -0.47 -2.42
C GLY A 85 9.06 0.86 -2.62
N ASP A 86 8.11 0.85 -3.56
CA ASP A 86 7.32 2.02 -3.95
C ASP A 86 6.02 2.19 -3.16
N ARG A 87 5.86 1.44 -2.06
CA ARG A 87 4.61 1.42 -1.29
C ARG A 87 4.84 1.79 0.17
N ILE A 88 3.87 2.52 0.70
CA ILE A 88 3.72 2.84 2.12
C ILE A 88 2.53 2.05 2.65
N TYR A 89 2.68 1.42 3.82
CA TYR A 89 1.63 0.66 4.47
C TYR A 89 1.25 1.27 5.82
N LEU A 90 -0.06 1.26 6.10
CA LEU A 90 -0.63 1.72 7.35
C LEU A 90 -1.75 0.79 7.78
N SER A 91 -1.96 0.71 9.10
CA SER A 91 -3.20 0.16 9.65
C SER A 91 -4.17 1.30 9.93
N THR A 92 -5.44 1.10 9.64
CA THR A 92 -6.50 2.06 9.98
C THR A 92 -7.73 1.35 10.51
N THR A 93 -8.61 2.06 11.22
CA THR A 93 -9.91 1.56 11.67
C THR A 93 -11.00 2.53 11.25
N VAL A 94 -12.05 2.03 10.61
CA VAL A 94 -13.30 2.78 10.39
C VAL A 94 -14.22 2.46 11.56
N GLU A 95 -14.17 3.32 12.58
CA GLU A 95 -14.77 3.05 13.89
C GLU A 95 -16.29 2.88 13.80
N GLU A 96 -16.96 3.66 12.94
CA GLU A 96 -18.41 3.59 12.77
C GLU A 96 -18.87 2.25 12.19
N LYS A 97 -17.97 1.56 11.48
CA LYS A 97 -18.22 0.24 10.86
C LYS A 97 -17.65 -0.91 11.67
N GLY A 98 -16.84 -0.64 12.69
CA GLY A 98 -16.11 -1.67 13.45
C GLY A 98 -15.12 -2.47 12.59
N THR A 99 -14.53 -1.84 11.57
CA THR A 99 -13.63 -2.51 10.60
C THR A 99 -12.20 -2.03 10.73
N ARG A 100 -11.24 -2.94 10.64
CA ARG A 100 -9.80 -2.63 10.59
C ARG A 100 -9.26 -2.96 9.21
N HIS A 101 -8.41 -2.08 8.70
CA HIS A 101 -7.85 -2.20 7.37
C HIS A 101 -6.33 -2.13 7.42
N VAL A 102 -5.71 -2.84 6.48
CA VAL A 102 -4.37 -2.49 5.99
C VAL A 102 -4.57 -1.74 4.68
N ILE A 103 -3.91 -0.60 4.54
CA ILE A 103 -3.93 0.17 3.30
C ILE A 103 -2.53 0.23 2.71
N ALA A 104 -2.46 0.29 1.38
CA ALA A 104 -1.23 0.60 0.66
C ALA A 104 -1.38 1.90 -0.10
N ILE A 105 -0.34 2.71 -0.05
CA ILE A 105 -0.26 4.02 -0.66
C ILE A 105 0.97 4.03 -1.57
N ASP A 106 0.80 4.55 -2.78
CA ASP A 106 1.88 4.83 -3.70
C ASP A 106 2.80 5.90 -3.09
N ARG A 107 4.08 5.56 -2.90
CA ARG A 107 5.06 6.43 -2.26
C ARG A 107 5.38 7.68 -3.09
N ALA A 108 5.30 7.58 -4.41
CA ALA A 108 5.68 8.66 -5.31
C ALA A 108 4.62 9.77 -5.34
N ASN A 109 3.34 9.41 -5.35
CA ASN A 109 2.24 10.35 -5.56
C ASN A 109 1.19 10.40 -4.44
N GLY A 110 1.26 9.53 -3.44
CA GLY A 110 0.34 9.50 -2.30
C GLY A 110 -1.02 8.87 -2.60
N LYS A 111 -1.24 8.30 -3.79
CA LYS A 111 -2.49 7.64 -4.15
C LYS A 111 -2.66 6.36 -3.35
N GLN A 112 -3.82 6.15 -2.73
CA GLN A 112 -4.19 4.85 -2.17
C GLN A 112 -4.32 3.83 -3.32
N LEU A 113 -3.52 2.78 -3.26
CA LEU A 113 -3.51 1.70 -4.24
C LEU A 113 -4.59 0.67 -3.93
N TRP A 114 -4.68 0.27 -2.67
CA TRP A 114 -5.67 -0.68 -2.19
C TRP A 114 -5.93 -0.52 -0.70
N SER A 115 -7.03 -1.12 -0.25
CA SER A 115 -7.39 -1.29 1.16
C SER A 115 -7.93 -2.68 1.34
N THR A 116 -7.39 -3.41 2.31
CA THR A 116 -7.81 -4.76 2.67
C THR A 116 -8.38 -4.71 4.07
N GLU A 117 -9.66 -5.05 4.20
CA GLU A 117 -10.25 -5.31 5.51
C GLU A 117 -9.64 -6.58 6.10
N VAL A 118 -9.08 -6.48 7.30
CA VAL A 118 -8.46 -7.60 8.01
C VAL A 118 -9.26 -8.04 9.23
N TYR A 119 -10.25 -7.24 9.62
CA TYR A 119 -11.12 -7.53 10.75
C TYR A 119 -12.41 -6.73 10.65
N GLN A 120 -13.53 -7.37 10.98
CA GLN A 120 -14.82 -6.72 11.22
C GLN A 120 -15.44 -7.25 12.50
N GLY A 121 -15.92 -6.36 13.37
CA GLY A 121 -16.61 -6.76 14.58
C GLY A 121 -16.69 -5.66 15.62
N LYS A 122 -17.03 -6.08 16.84
CA LYS A 122 -17.06 -5.17 17.99
C LYS A 122 -15.64 -4.71 18.30
N LEU A 123 -15.45 -3.41 18.37
CA LEU A 123 -14.20 -2.82 18.85
C LEU A 123 -14.10 -2.99 20.37
N ASP A 124 -12.94 -3.48 20.83
CA ASP A 124 -12.67 -3.73 22.25
C ASP A 124 -12.59 -2.43 23.07
N HIS A 125 -12.27 -2.53 24.35
CA HIS A 125 -11.91 -1.34 25.12
C HIS A 125 -10.63 -0.70 24.56
N ASN A 126 -10.65 0.61 24.35
CA ASN A 126 -9.49 1.39 23.96
C ASN A 126 -9.33 2.63 24.83
N HIS A 127 -8.09 2.94 25.19
CA HIS A 127 -7.77 4.13 25.97
C HIS A 127 -7.97 5.40 25.10
N PRO A 128 -8.47 6.53 25.65
CA PRO A 128 -8.78 7.74 24.85
C PRO A 128 -7.60 8.33 24.07
N LYS A 129 -6.36 8.07 24.51
CA LYS A 129 -5.12 8.51 23.84
C LYS A 129 -4.65 7.57 22.72
N ASN A 130 -5.36 6.48 22.47
CA ASN A 130 -4.95 5.42 21.57
C ASN A 130 -5.96 5.26 20.43
N SER A 131 -5.60 4.51 19.39
CA SER A 131 -6.51 4.13 18.30
C SER A 131 -6.67 2.61 18.27
N TYR A 132 -7.71 2.14 17.59
CA TYR A 132 -7.89 0.71 17.30
C TYR A 132 -6.92 0.17 16.24
N ALA A 133 -6.11 1.04 15.63
CA ALA A 133 -5.10 0.74 14.62
C ALA A 133 -3.75 1.34 15.01
N SER A 134 -3.32 1.05 16.24
CA SER A 134 -2.02 1.46 16.76
C SER A 134 -0.86 0.52 16.43
N PRO A 135 -1.05 -0.81 16.26
CA PRO A 135 0.03 -1.68 15.82
C PRO A 135 0.57 -1.28 14.44
N SER A 136 1.88 -1.20 14.29
CA SER A 136 2.52 -1.01 12.99
C SER A 136 2.57 -2.31 12.20
N ILE A 137 2.26 -2.21 10.90
CA ILE A 137 2.40 -3.32 9.96
C ILE A 137 3.88 -3.68 9.82
N ALA A 138 4.18 -4.97 9.74
CA ALA A 138 5.51 -5.48 9.41
C ALA A 138 5.43 -6.30 8.11
N CYS A 139 6.53 -6.38 7.36
CA CYS A 139 6.68 -7.20 6.17
C CYS A 139 8.02 -7.94 6.25
N ASP A 140 8.05 -9.21 5.83
CA ASP A 140 9.20 -10.11 5.88
C ASP A 140 9.72 -10.56 4.50
N GLY A 141 9.04 -10.17 3.41
CA GLY A 141 9.42 -10.47 2.02
C GLY A 141 8.31 -11.23 1.31
#